data_AF-A0A4Q3YI89-F1
#
_entry.id   AF-A0A4Q3YI89-F1
#
_cell.length_a   1.000
_cell.length_b   1.000
_cell.length_c   1.000
_cell.angle_alpha   90.00
_cell.angle_beta   90.00
_cell.angle_gamma   90.00
#
_symmetry.space_group_name_H-M   'P 1'
#
loop_
_entity.id
_entity.type
_entity.pdbx_description
1 polymer ?
#
loop_
_entity_poly.entity_id
_entity_poly.type
_entity_poly.pdbx_seq_one_letter_code
_entity_poly.pdbx_strand_id
1 'polypeptide(L)'
;MRTRNQALLSWLKTSTDQQVEATGTTRAYLRLIAYGHKTASAEIAARTEFATEGAVTRRDLRPFDWCRIWPELLAGSDESPRQSEAAVV
;
A
#
# COMPACT_ATOMS: atom_id res chain seq x y z
N MET A 1 15.16 3.54 11.26
CA MET A 1 14.04 3.87 12.16
C MET A 1 12.93 2.85 11.93
N ARG A 2 12.36 2.26 12.99
CA ARG A 2 11.20 1.37 12.88
C ARG A 2 9.96 2.23 12.79
N THR A 3 9.38 2.37 11.59
CA THR A 3 8.17 3.17 11.40
C THR A 3 6.96 2.30 11.71
N ARG A 4 6.24 2.63 12.80
CA ARG A 4 4.96 2.00 13.09
C ARG A 4 3.93 2.51 12.07
N ASN A 5 3.38 1.61 11.25
CA ASN A 5 2.35 1.94 10.28
C ASN A 5 0.95 1.87 10.93
N GLN A 6 0.43 3.02 11.34
CA GLN A 6 -0.87 3.11 12.01
C GLN A 6 -2.04 2.78 11.08
N ALA A 7 -1.94 3.15 9.79
CA ALA A 7 -2.96 2.85 8.79
C ALA A 7 -3.14 1.34 8.61
N LEU A 8 -2.04 0.59 8.51
CA LEU A 8 -2.09 -0.87 8.43
C LEU A 8 -2.69 -1.50 9.70
N LEU A 9 -2.36 -0.99 10.88
CA LEU A 9 -2.97 -1.46 12.14
C LEU A 9 -4.47 -1.17 12.20
N SER A 10 -4.92 -0.02 11.71
CA SER A 10 -6.34 0.34 11.65
C SER A 10 -7.09 -0.54 10.66
N TRP A 11 -6.55 -0.76 9.47
CA TRP A 11 -7.12 -1.66 8.47
C TRP A 11 -7.27 -3.08 9.04
N LEU A 12 -6.19 -3.64 9.61
CA LEU A 12 -6.19 -5.01 10.18
C LEU A 12 -7.24 -5.26 11.28
N LYS A 13 -7.78 -4.21 11.91
CA LYS A 13 -8.86 -4.33 12.91
C LYS A 13 -10.21 -4.61 12.25
N THR A 14 -10.44 -4.08 11.05
CA THR A 14 -11.71 -4.16 10.33
C THR A 14 -11.67 -5.11 9.15
N SER A 15 -10.49 -5.56 8.71
CA SER A 15 -10.34 -6.47 7.57
C SER A 15 -10.93 -7.85 7.82
N THR A 16 -11.56 -8.39 6.78
CA THR A 16 -11.96 -9.80 6.70
C THR A 16 -10.76 -10.71 6.43
N ASP A 17 -10.92 -12.02 6.66
CA ASP A 17 -9.85 -12.98 6.37
C ASP A 17 -9.56 -13.10 4.87
N GLN A 18 -10.58 -12.94 4.02
CA GLN A 18 -10.40 -12.89 2.57
C GLN A 18 -9.53 -11.70 2.12
N GLN A 19 -9.72 -10.52 2.73
CA GLN A 19 -8.88 -9.35 2.46
C GLN A 19 -7.43 -9.57 2.92
N VAL A 20 -7.23 -10.26 4.04
CA VAL A 20 -5.89 -10.63 4.50
C VAL A 20 -5.25 -11.62 3.53
N GLU A 21 -5.98 -12.64 3.08
CA GLU A 21 -5.48 -13.64 2.12
C GLU A 21 -5.09 -12.99 0.78
N ALA A 22 -5.84 -11.98 0.32
CA ALA A 22 -5.52 -11.22 -0.88
C ALA A 22 -4.14 -10.52 -0.81
N THR A 23 -3.65 -10.20 0.39
CA THR A 23 -2.28 -9.66 0.57
C THR A 23 -1.17 -10.68 0.27
N GLY A 24 -1.52 -11.96 0.11
CA GLY A 24 -0.58 -13.06 -0.12
C GLY A 24 0.19 -13.48 1.14
N THR A 25 -0.29 -13.11 2.34
CA THR A 25 0.37 -13.44 3.61
C THR A 25 -0.64 -13.59 4.75
N THR A 26 -0.15 -13.71 5.99
CA THR A 26 -0.97 -13.91 7.19
C THR A 26 -1.17 -12.61 7.98
N ARG A 27 -2.27 -12.52 8.72
CA ARG A 27 -2.57 -11.39 9.62
C ARG A 27 -1.44 -11.15 10.64
N ALA A 28 -0.84 -12.22 11.15
CA ALA A 28 0.28 -12.15 12.09
C ALA A 28 1.53 -11.52 11.43
N TYR A 29 1.84 -11.90 10.19
CA TYR A 29 2.96 -11.33 9.45
C TYR A 29 2.74 -9.85 9.12
N LEU A 30 1.53 -9.46 8.73
CA LEU A 30 1.17 -8.04 8.53
C LEU A 30 1.32 -7.22 9.82
N ARG A 31 1.03 -7.79 11.00
CA ARG A 31 1.29 -7.10 12.28
C ARG A 31 2.79 -6.88 12.52
N LEU A 32 3.64 -7.85 12.20
CA LEU A 32 5.11 -7.68 12.32
C LEU A 32 5.60 -6.54 11.42
N ILE A 33 5.05 -6.43 10.21
CA ILE A 33 5.32 -5.32 9.29
C ILE A 33 4.82 -4.01 9.88
N ALA A 34 3.57 -3.97 10.36
CA ALA A 34 2.95 -2.76 10.88
C ALA A 34 3.67 -2.18 12.12
N TYR A 35 4.29 -3.02 12.94
CA TYR A 35 5.13 -2.58 14.07
C TYR A 35 6.59 -2.28 13.68
N GLY A 36 6.96 -2.49 12.41
CA GLY A 36 8.31 -2.26 11.90
C GLY A 36 9.33 -3.33 12.34
N HIS A 37 8.87 -4.54 12.72
CA HIS A 37 9.74 -5.68 13.02
C HIS A 37 10.25 -6.38 11.75
N LYS A 38 9.48 -6.29 10.66
CA LYS A 38 9.81 -6.85 9.35
C LYS A 38 9.50 -5.83 8.26
N THR A 39 10.23 -5.89 7.16
CA THR A 39 9.93 -5.14 5.94
C THR A 39 9.08 -6.03 5.02
N ALA A 40 7.99 -5.51 4.47
CA ALA A 40 7.20 -6.24 3.48
C ALA A 40 8.05 -6.54 2.24
N SER A 41 7.91 -7.72 1.63
CA SER A 41 8.47 -7.97 0.29
C SER A 41 7.81 -7.02 -0.73
N ALA A 42 8.43 -6.83 -1.90
CA ALA A 42 7.87 -5.99 -2.95
C ALA A 42 6.46 -6.46 -3.34
N GLU A 43 6.29 -7.78 -3.51
CA GLU A 43 5.02 -8.39 -3.82
C GLU A 43 3.95 -8.17 -2.73
N ILE A 44 4.29 -8.44 -1.46
CA ILE A 44 3.35 -8.23 -0.34
C ILE A 44 2.97 -6.76 -0.26
N ALA A 45 3.91 -5.84 -0.46
CA ALA A 45 3.63 -4.41 -0.43
C ALA A 45 2.63 -3.99 -1.53
N ALA A 46 2.81 -4.47 -2.76
CA ALA A 46 1.89 -4.19 -3.86
C ALA A 46 0.49 -4.80 -3.62
N ARG A 47 0.42 -6.06 -3.19
CA ARG A 47 -0.85 -6.73 -2.87
C ARG A 47 -1.57 -6.09 -1.69
N THR A 48 -0.82 -5.66 -0.66
CA THR A 48 -1.38 -4.96 0.50
C THR A 48 -1.94 -3.60 0.11
N GLU A 49 -1.25 -2.84 -0.74
CA GLU A 49 -1.78 -1.57 -1.27
C GLU A 49 -3.10 -1.77 -2.02
N PHE A 50 -3.18 -2.81 -2.86
CA PHE A 50 -4.41 -3.16 -3.57
C PHE A 50 -5.53 -3.58 -2.61
N ALA A 51 -5.26 -4.48 -1.66
CA ALA A 51 -6.26 -4.96 -0.70
C ALA A 51 -6.74 -3.90 0.30
N THR A 52 -5.92 -2.86 0.50
CA THR A 52 -6.24 -1.71 1.36
C THR A 52 -6.84 -0.53 0.58
N GLU A 53 -7.04 -0.69 -0.74
CA GLU A 53 -7.56 0.37 -1.63
C GLU A 53 -6.76 1.68 -1.50
N GLY A 54 -5.44 1.56 -1.32
CA GLY A 54 -4.54 2.70 -1.17
C GLY A 54 -4.49 3.32 0.23
N ALA A 55 -5.22 2.79 1.22
CA ALA A 55 -5.09 3.25 2.62
C ALA A 55 -3.68 3.01 3.19
N VAL A 56 -2.96 2.03 2.66
CA VAL A 56 -1.55 1.78 2.94
C VAL A 56 -0.80 1.68 1.62
N THR A 57 0.23 2.49 1.41
CA THR A 57 0.97 2.46 0.14
C THR A 57 2.22 1.59 0.19
N ARG A 58 2.70 1.17 -0.97
CA ARG A 58 4.03 0.55 -1.16
C ARG A 58 5.15 1.40 -0.54
N ARG A 59 5.01 2.74 -0.59
CA ARG A 59 5.97 3.68 0.01
C ARG A 59 5.98 3.59 1.53
N ASP A 60 4.81 3.45 2.15
CA ASP A 60 4.68 3.30 3.62
C ASP A 60 5.22 1.95 4.12
N LEU A 61 5.08 0.90 3.30
CA LEU A 61 5.55 -0.46 3.63
C LEU A 61 7.05 -0.66 3.37
N ARG A 62 7.64 0.14 2.47
CA ARG A 62 9.05 0.06 2.07
C ARG A 62 9.70 1.45 1.96
N PRO A 63 9.79 2.23 3.05
CA PRO A 63 10.19 3.64 3.00
C PRO A 63 11.63 3.90 2.51
N PHE A 64 12.51 2.90 2.57
CA PHE A 64 13.94 3.08 2.25
C PHE A 64 14.32 2.67 0.84
N ASP A 65 13.54 1.81 0.18
CA ASP A 65 13.92 1.23 -1.10
C ASP A 65 12.79 1.14 -2.13
N TRP A 66 11.60 1.66 -1.82
CA TRP A 66 10.49 1.75 -2.77
C TRP A 66 10.91 2.41 -4.09
N CYS A 67 11.71 3.49 -4.07
CA CYS A 67 12.17 4.20 -5.27
C CYS A 67 13.00 3.32 -6.22
N ARG A 68 13.69 2.31 -5.68
CA ARG A 68 14.53 1.40 -6.47
C ARG A 68 13.70 0.29 -7.11
N ILE A 69 12.57 -0.05 -6.48
CA ILE A 69 11.69 -1.16 -6.89
C ILE A 69 10.61 -0.66 -7.85
N TRP A 70 10.04 0.51 -7.55
CA TRP A 70 9.01 1.18 -8.34
C TRP A 70 9.44 2.61 -8.69
N PRO A 71 10.48 2.78 -9.53
CA PRO A 71 10.93 4.10 -9.95
C PRO A 71 9.83 4.91 -10.67
N GLU A 72 8.87 4.24 -11.31
CA GLU A 72 7.70 4.87 -11.93
C GLU A 72 6.84 5.67 -10.94
N LEU A 73 6.86 5.32 -9.65
CA LEU A 73 6.15 6.07 -8.62
C LEU A 73 6.83 7.42 -8.30
N LEU A 74 8.08 7.66 -8.71
CA LEU A 74 8.72 8.97 -8.58
C LEU A 74 8.16 9.98 -9.60
N ALA A 75 7.81 9.51 -10.79
CA ALA A 75 7.30 10.34 -11.88
C ALA A 75 5.77 10.53 -11.82
N GLY A 76 5.07 9.78 -10.96
CA GLY A 76 3.61 9.76 -10.85
C GLY A 76 2.95 10.95 -10.13
N SER A 77 3.30 12.18 -10.52
CA SER A 77 2.41 13.34 -10.38
C SER A 77 2.06 13.95 -11.74
N ASP A 78 2.28 13.19 -12.83
CA ASP A 78 1.86 13.58 -14.17
C ASP A 78 0.33 13.51 -14.26
N GLU A 79 -0.25 14.68 -14.01
CA GLU A 79 -1.59 15.13 -14.33
C GLU A 79 -2.18 14.40 -15.55
N SER A 80 -3.03 13.40 -15.32
CA SER A 80 -4.06 13.07 -16.31
C SER A 80 -5.12 14.16 -16.22
N PRO A 81 -5.33 14.99 -17.26
CA PRO A 81 -6.45 15.90 -17.29
C PRO A 81 -7.71 15.04 -17.20
N ARG A 82 -8.46 15.23 -16.11
CA ARG A 82 -9.82 14.76 -15.96
C ARG A 82 -10.60 15.15 -17.21
N GLN A 83 -11.06 14.15 -17.93
CA GLN A 83 -12.46 13.95 -18.29
C GLN A 83 -13.37 15.15 -17.90
N SER A 84 -13.54 16.12 -18.79
CA SER A 84 -14.62 17.13 -18.76
C SER A 84 -14.70 17.81 -20.13
N GLU A 85 -15.30 17.14 -21.11
CA GLU A 85 -16.08 17.84 -22.15
C GLU A 85 -17.07 16.86 -22.79
N ALA A 86 -18.13 16.52 -22.03
CA ALA A 86 -19.41 16.14 -22.59
C ALA A 86 -20.39 17.25 -22.16
N ALA A 87 -21.05 17.86 -23.15
CA ALA A 87 -22.05 18.94 -23.09
C ALA A 87 -21.50 20.37 -22.86
N VAL A 88 -21.42 21.19 -23.90
CA VAL A 88 -22.48 22.09 -24.42
C VAL A 88 -21.90 22.88 -25.61
N VAL A 89 -22.45 22.68 -26.82
CA VAL A 89 -22.90 23.67 -27.83
C VAL A 89 -23.35 22.90 -29.08
#